data_AF-A0A024W7S9-F1
#
_entry.id   AF-A0A024W7S9-F1
#
_cell.length_a   1.000
_cell.length_b   1.000
_cell.length_c   1.000
_cell.angle_alpha   90.00
_cell.angle_beta   90.00
_cell.angle_gamma   90.00
#
_symmetry.space_group_name_H-M   'P 1'
#
loop_
_entity.id
_entity.type
_entity.pdbx_description
1 polymer ?
#
loop_
_entity_poly.entity_id
_entity_poly.type
_entity_poly.pdbx_seq_one_letter_code
_entity_poly.pdbx_strand_id
1 'polypeptide(L)'
;MHIFIIFSFYVKDNYEWKVDPNIGRIKEREKTGELRYCIHEKKYKPDRSHYCRAIEKNVLKMDHYCPWVANCVGFYNYKFFFLFYANICCLYVNINCYTSFPNFYSNPNILFNEVFYLFLEIVLASVILM
;
A
#
# COMPACT_ATOMS: atom_id res chain seq x y z
N MET A 1 -5.22 -19.85 4.74
CA MET A 1 -4.09 -19.12 4.11
C MET A 1 -4.18 -19.10 2.58
N HIS A 2 -5.39 -19.06 1.99
CA HIS A 2 -5.59 -19.08 0.52
C HIS A 2 -6.42 -17.89 -0.02
N ILE A 3 -6.80 -16.94 0.85
CA ILE A 3 -7.67 -15.81 0.46
C ILE A 3 -6.93 -14.66 -0.23
N PHE A 4 -5.59 -14.61 -0.18
CA PHE A 4 -4.81 -13.52 -0.83
C PHE A 4 -4.38 -13.79 -2.28
N ILE A 5 -4.76 -14.94 -2.89
CA ILE A 5 -4.29 -15.34 -4.23
C ILE A 5 -5.20 -14.82 -5.37
N ILE A 6 -6.36 -14.22 -5.08
CA ILE A 6 -7.41 -13.98 -6.09
C ILE A 6 -7.22 -12.71 -6.95
N PHE A 7 -6.30 -11.80 -6.59
CA PHE A 7 -5.90 -10.72 -7.50
C PHE A 7 -4.45 -10.94 -7.93
N SER A 8 -4.18 -11.35 -9.17
CA SER A 8 -2.80 -11.54 -9.64
C SER A 8 -2.04 -10.20 -9.68
N PHE A 9 -1.34 -9.87 -8.60
CA PHE A 9 -0.43 -8.70 -8.53
C PHE A 9 0.91 -8.92 -9.24
N TYR A 10 1.12 -10.12 -9.76
CA TYR A 10 2.31 -10.51 -10.49
C TYR A 10 2.12 -10.42 -11.99
N VAL A 11 3.24 -10.27 -12.70
CA VAL A 11 3.29 -10.43 -14.15
C VAL A 11 2.91 -11.87 -14.50
N LYS A 12 1.83 -12.04 -15.26
CA LYS A 12 1.31 -13.36 -15.66
C LYS A 12 2.35 -14.12 -16.48
N ASP A 13 2.42 -15.43 -16.24
CA ASP A 13 3.25 -16.34 -17.02
C ASP A 13 2.49 -16.80 -18.27
N ASN A 14 2.42 -15.95 -19.29
CA ASN A 14 1.79 -16.24 -20.58
C ASN A 14 2.78 -16.10 -21.75
N TYR A 15 2.35 -16.48 -22.95
CA TYR A 15 3.14 -16.39 -24.18
C TYR A 15 3.63 -14.96 -24.44
N GLU A 16 2.77 -13.97 -24.22
CA GLU A 16 3.09 -12.54 -24.41
C GLU A 16 4.33 -12.12 -23.61
N TRP A 17 4.39 -12.39 -22.30
CA TRP A 17 5.54 -11.95 -21.49
C TRP A 17 6.77 -12.84 -21.66
N LYS A 18 6.62 -14.10 -22.11
CA LYS A 18 7.74 -15.04 -22.25
C LYS A 18 8.40 -15.03 -23.63
N VAL A 19 7.65 -14.78 -24.69
CA VAL A 19 8.09 -15.01 -26.07
C VAL A 19 7.97 -13.75 -26.91
N ASP A 20 6.76 -13.20 -27.03
CA ASP A 20 6.49 -12.09 -27.95
C ASP A 20 5.66 -11.00 -27.24
N PRO A 21 6.31 -10.08 -26.52
CA PRO A 21 5.63 -9.00 -25.84
C PRO A 21 5.16 -7.95 -26.85
N ASN A 22 3.97 -7.38 -26.64
CA ASN A 22 3.50 -6.29 -27.49
C ASN A 22 4.36 -5.03 -27.29
N ILE A 23 5.38 -4.87 -28.14
CA ILE A 23 6.39 -3.81 -28.04
C ILE A 23 5.77 -2.41 -28.08
N GLY A 24 4.68 -2.23 -28.84
CA GLY A 24 3.97 -0.95 -28.94
C GLY A 24 3.32 -0.48 -27.64
N ARG A 25 3.10 -1.39 -26.68
CA ARG A 25 2.53 -1.07 -25.36
C ARG A 25 3.57 -0.83 -24.26
N ILE A 26 4.82 -1.19 -24.50
CA ILE A 26 5.91 -1.09 -23.52
C ILE A 26 6.73 0.14 -23.87
N LYS A 27 6.86 1.09 -22.96
CA LYS A 27 7.62 2.33 -23.17
C LYS A 27 8.99 2.28 -22.49
N GLU A 28 9.12 1.58 -21.38
CA GLU A 28 10.36 1.52 -20.63
C GLU A 28 11.37 0.62 -21.33
N ARG A 29 12.64 1.06 -21.32
CA ARG A 29 13.77 0.36 -21.92
C ARG A 29 14.93 0.33 -20.94
N GLU A 30 15.87 -0.58 -21.17
CA GLU A 30 17.17 -0.53 -20.53
C GLU A 30 18.02 0.60 -21.12
N LYS A 31 19.18 0.90 -20.49
CA LYS A 31 20.10 1.93 -20.99
C LYS A 31 20.62 1.62 -22.40
N THR A 32 20.61 0.36 -22.79
CA THR A 32 20.99 -0.14 -24.12
C THR A 32 19.91 0.10 -25.18
N GLY A 33 18.69 0.51 -24.79
CA GLY A 33 17.54 0.63 -25.69
C GLY A 33 16.72 -0.65 -25.81
N GLU A 34 17.17 -1.76 -25.22
CA GLU A 34 16.48 -3.05 -25.24
C GLU A 34 15.27 -3.09 -24.29
N LEU A 35 14.35 -4.02 -24.56
CA LEU A 35 13.25 -4.30 -23.63
C LEU A 35 13.79 -4.80 -22.29
N ARG A 36 13.20 -4.33 -21.20
CA ARG A 36 13.54 -4.78 -19.85
C ARG A 36 13.21 -6.26 -19.72
N TYR A 37 14.17 -7.07 -19.27
CA TYR A 37 13.99 -8.51 -19.07
C TYR A 37 14.25 -8.93 -17.62
N CYS A 38 13.57 -9.98 -17.17
CA CYS A 38 13.85 -10.63 -15.89
C CYS A 38 14.59 -11.94 -16.11
N ILE A 39 15.84 -12.01 -15.67
CA ILE A 39 16.64 -13.23 -15.72
C ILE A 39 16.12 -14.36 -14.81
N HIS A 40 15.50 -14.00 -13.68
CA HIS A 40 15.04 -14.98 -12.68
C HIS A 40 13.78 -15.73 -13.15
N GLU A 41 12.79 -14.99 -13.67
CA GLU A 41 11.54 -15.59 -14.18
C GLU A 41 11.56 -15.87 -15.68
N LYS A 42 12.64 -15.49 -16.38
CA LYS A 42 12.82 -15.66 -17.84
C LYS A 42 11.66 -15.07 -18.64
N LYS A 43 11.30 -13.82 -18.36
CA LYS A 43 10.23 -13.09 -19.05
C LYS A 43 10.52 -11.60 -19.13
N TYR A 44 9.93 -10.96 -20.13
CA TYR A 44 9.96 -9.51 -20.30
C TYR A 44 9.19 -8.83 -19.17
N LYS A 45 9.69 -7.66 -18.75
CA LYS A 45 9.11 -6.85 -17.70
C LYS A 45 8.17 -5.81 -18.33
N PRO A 46 6.86 -5.85 -18.01
CA PRO A 46 5.99 -4.71 -18.28
C PRO A 46 6.53 -3.43 -17.65
N ASP A 47 6.11 -2.29 -18.18
CA ASP A 47 6.43 -0.98 -17.61
C ASP A 47 6.15 -0.94 -16.11
N ARG A 48 7.08 -0.35 -15.35
CA ARG A 48 7.04 -0.20 -13.89
C ARG A 48 7.01 -1.50 -13.09
N SER A 49 7.21 -2.66 -13.73
CA SER A 49 7.35 -3.92 -12.99
C SER A 49 8.79 -4.13 -12.50
N HIS A 50 8.90 -4.76 -11.33
CA HIS A 50 10.20 -5.09 -10.72
C HIS A 50 10.15 -6.48 -10.09
N TYR A 51 11.29 -7.17 -10.11
CA TYR A 51 11.44 -8.47 -9.45
C TYR A 51 11.63 -8.26 -7.95
N CYS A 52 10.71 -8.78 -7.16
CA CYS A 52 10.73 -8.72 -5.70
C CYS A 52 11.46 -9.98 -5.19
N ARG A 53 12.69 -9.88 -4.65
CA ARG A 53 13.44 -11.06 -4.19
C ARG A 53 12.76 -11.80 -3.04
N ALA A 54 12.07 -11.07 -2.15
CA ALA A 54 11.37 -11.66 -1.01
C ALA A 54 10.19 -12.56 -1.41
N ILE A 55 9.55 -12.29 -2.55
CA ILE A 55 8.39 -13.04 -3.06
C ILE A 55 8.74 -13.84 -4.33
N GLU A 56 9.96 -13.69 -4.85
CA GLU A 56 10.50 -14.38 -6.01
C GLU A 56 9.66 -14.24 -7.29
N LYS A 57 9.01 -13.08 -7.45
CA LYS A 57 8.08 -12.78 -8.55
C LYS A 57 8.30 -11.37 -9.08
N ASN A 58 8.05 -11.13 -10.37
CA ASN A 58 7.88 -9.78 -10.89
C ASN A 58 6.50 -9.25 -10.50
N VAL A 59 6.50 -8.13 -9.78
CA VAL A 59 5.31 -7.45 -9.30
C VAL A 59 4.99 -6.27 -10.22
N LEU A 60 3.72 -6.16 -10.63
CA LEU A 60 3.26 -5.06 -11.49
C LEU A 60 3.24 -3.75 -10.70
N LYS A 61 3.78 -2.67 -11.30
CA LYS A 61 3.90 -1.34 -10.66
C LYS A 61 4.42 -1.46 -9.23
N MET A 62 5.48 -2.25 -9.05
CA MET A 62 6.03 -2.54 -7.72
C MET A 62 6.51 -1.24 -7.07
N ASP A 63 6.11 -1.03 -5.81
CA ASP A 63 6.59 0.06 -4.98
C ASP A 63 7.69 -0.46 -4.05
N HIS A 64 7.34 -1.35 -3.11
CA HIS A 64 8.30 -1.97 -2.19
C HIS A 64 7.81 -3.33 -1.66
N TYR A 65 8.72 -4.10 -1.06
CA TYR A 65 8.35 -5.20 -0.17
C TYR A 65 8.14 -4.65 1.24
N CYS A 66 6.97 -4.87 1.83
CA CYS A 66 6.63 -4.38 3.15
C CYS A 66 6.63 -5.55 4.14
N PRO A 67 7.58 -5.61 5.09
CA PRO A 67 7.63 -6.67 6.09
C PRO A 67 6.38 -6.71 6.98
N TRP A 68 5.78 -5.55 7.25
CA TRP A 68 4.62 -5.40 8.14
C TRP A 68 3.35 -6.08 7.63
N VAL A 69 3.20 -6.18 6.31
CA VAL A 69 2.09 -6.91 5.67
C VAL A 69 2.55 -8.20 5.00
N ALA A 70 3.82 -8.59 5.21
CA ALA A 70 4.46 -9.77 4.64
C ALA A 70 4.19 -9.94 3.13
N ASN A 71 4.18 -8.84 2.37
CA ASN A 71 3.82 -8.85 0.96
C ASN A 71 4.46 -7.67 0.20
N CYS A 72 4.58 -7.77 -1.13
CA CYS A 72 4.98 -6.63 -1.96
C CYS A 72 3.76 -5.71 -2.18
N VAL A 73 3.98 -4.41 -2.06
CA VAL A 73 3.02 -3.36 -2.42
C VAL A 73 3.25 -2.98 -3.88
N GLY A 74 2.20 -3.02 -4.68
CA GLY A 74 2.23 -2.77 -6.11
C GLY A 74 0.84 -2.46 -6.66
N PHE A 75 0.62 -2.67 -7.96
CA PHE A 75 -0.54 -2.14 -8.69
C PHE A 75 -1.89 -2.41 -8.00
N TYR A 76 -2.18 -3.66 -7.62
CA TYR A 76 -3.50 -4.04 -7.13
C TYR A 76 -3.75 -3.75 -5.65
N ASN A 77 -2.70 -3.57 -4.84
CA ASN A 77 -2.82 -3.34 -3.41
C ASN A 77 -2.31 -1.97 -2.94
N TYR A 78 -1.76 -1.13 -3.82
CA TYR A 78 -1.25 0.20 -3.45
C TYR A 78 -2.32 1.06 -2.76
N LYS A 79 -3.54 1.12 -3.32
CA LYS A 79 -4.67 1.87 -2.72
C LYS A 79 -5.05 1.31 -1.35
N PHE A 80 -5.18 -0.01 -1.24
CA PHE A 80 -5.54 -0.67 0.02
C PHE A 80 -4.46 -0.50 1.09
N PHE A 81 -3.18 -0.56 0.70
CA PHE A 81 -2.06 -0.31 1.60
C PHE A 81 -2.12 1.11 2.19
N PHE A 82 -2.37 2.13 1.36
CA PHE A 82 -2.51 3.50 1.82
C PHE A 82 -3.72 3.67 2.76
N LEU A 83 -4.87 3.10 2.41
CA LEU A 83 -6.06 3.14 3.25
C LEU A 83 -5.85 2.41 4.58
N PHE A 84 -5.20 1.24 4.56
CA PHE A 84 -4.84 0.50 5.77
C PHE A 84 -3.92 1.31 6.68
N TYR A 85 -2.87 1.91 6.11
CA TYR A 85 -1.94 2.75 6.87
C TYR A 85 -2.65 3.98 7.49
N ALA A 86 -3.47 4.68 6.69
CA ALA A 86 -4.25 5.82 7.17
C ALA A 86 -5.21 5.42 8.31
N ASN A 87 -5.90 4.28 8.20
CA ASN A 87 -6.78 3.78 9.25
C ASN A 87 -6.02 3.44 10.54
N ILE A 88 -4.82 2.84 10.45
CA ILE A 88 -3.98 2.60 11.64
C ILE A 88 -3.60 3.93 12.31
N CYS A 89 -3.22 4.95 11.54
CA CYS A 89 -2.92 6.27 12.09
C CYS A 89 -4.14 6.89 12.76
N CYS A 90 -5.31 6.86 12.11
CA CYS A 90 -6.56 7.36 12.68
C CYS A 90 -6.94 6.61 13.97
N LEU A 91 -6.80 5.29 14.00
CA LEU A 91 -7.05 4.49 15.19
C LEU A 91 -6.09 4.85 16.33
N TYR A 92 -4.81 5.03 16.03
CA TYR A 92 -3.82 5.45 17.02
C TYR A 92 -4.18 6.81 17.62
N VAL A 93 -4.48 7.81 16.79
CA VAL A 93 -4.91 9.14 17.25
C VAL A 93 -6.18 9.03 18.11
N ASN A 94 -7.19 8.29 17.62
CA ASN A 94 -8.45 8.09 18.32
C ASN A 94 -8.25 7.49 19.72
N ILE A 95 -7.44 6.43 19.86
CA ILE A 95 -7.12 5.82 21.16
C ILE A 95 -6.47 6.85 22.09
N ASN A 96 -5.47 7.59 21.63
CA ASN A 96 -4.79 8.59 22.46
C ASN A 96 -5.77 9.68 22.92
N CYS A 97 -6.56 10.25 21.99
CA CYS A 97 -7.54 11.28 22.33
C CYS A 97 -8.61 10.78 23.32
N TYR A 98 -9.12 9.56 23.13
CA TYR A 98 -10.04 8.93 24.09
C TYR A 98 -9.42 8.77 25.48
N THR A 99 -8.15 8.34 25.57
CA THR A 99 -7.47 8.18 26.86
C THR A 99 -7.17 9.51 27.55
N SER A 100 -6.92 10.58 26.78
CA SER A 100 -6.65 11.91 27.31
C SER A 100 -7.94 12.64 27.75
N PHE A 101 -9.08 12.33 27.14
CA PHE A 101 -10.33 13.07 27.32
C PHE A 101 -10.74 13.29 28.80
N PRO A 102 -10.73 12.28 29.71
CA PRO A 102 -11.13 12.48 31.09
C PRO A 102 -10.25 13.50 31.85
N ASN A 103 -8.96 13.52 31.54
CA ASN A 103 -7.99 14.42 32.17
C ASN A 103 -8.23 15.87 31.72
N PHE A 104 -8.48 16.07 30.41
CA PHE A 104 -8.83 17.39 29.88
C PHE A 104 -10.17 17.88 30.42
N TYR A 105 -11.19 17.01 30.42
CA TYR A 105 -12.53 17.34 30.92
C TYR A 105 -12.54 17.73 32.41
N SER A 106 -11.70 17.09 33.22
CA SER A 106 -11.64 17.35 34.67
C SER A 106 -10.76 18.55 35.05
N ASN A 107 -10.04 19.16 34.10
CA ASN A 107 -9.12 20.25 34.38
C ASN A 107 -9.87 21.60 34.41
N PRO A 108 -9.93 22.31 35.57
CA PRO A 108 -10.67 23.57 35.68
C PRO A 108 -10.04 24.74 34.92
N ASN A 109 -8.77 24.62 34.52
CA ASN A 109 -8.04 25.67 33.79
C ASN A 109 -8.12 25.51 32.26
N ILE A 110 -8.79 24.47 31.76
CA ILE A 110 -8.91 24.22 30.33
C ILE A 110 -9.97 25.13 29.71
N LEU A 111 -9.74 25.62 28.50
CA LEU A 111 -10.78 26.34 27.77
C LEU A 111 -11.82 25.36 27.20
N PHE A 112 -13.08 25.78 27.18
CA PHE A 112 -14.17 25.02 26.54
C PHE A 112 -13.82 24.60 25.10
N ASN A 113 -13.18 25.49 24.35
CA ASN A 113 -12.79 25.22 22.96
C ASN A 113 -11.83 24.03 22.85
N GLU A 114 -10.92 23.85 23.81
CA GLU A 114 -9.97 22.73 23.79
C GLU A 114 -10.67 21.39 23.99
N VAL A 115 -11.62 21.33 24.94
CA VAL A 115 -12.45 20.14 25.18
C VAL A 115 -13.36 19.87 23.98
N PHE A 116 -13.92 20.92 23.37
CA PHE A 116 -14.75 20.81 22.18
C PHE A 116 -13.98 20.27 20.97
N TYR A 117 -12.77 20.77 20.69
CA TYR A 117 -11.95 20.28 19.59
C TYR A 117 -11.49 18.84 19.80
N LEU A 118 -11.11 18.47 21.04
CA LEU A 118 -10.76 17.09 21.37
C LEU A 118 -11.96 16.14 21.16
N PHE A 119 -13.15 16.54 21.60
CA PHE A 119 -14.37 15.77 21.36
C PHE A 119 -14.69 15.65 19.86
N LEU A 120 -14.59 16.74 19.11
CA LEU A 120 -14.83 16.76 17.67
C LEU A 120 -13.84 15.84 16.93
N GLU A 121 -12.56 15.87 17.30
CA GLU A 121 -11.52 15.01 16.74
C GLU A 121 -11.83 13.53 16.99
N ILE A 122 -12.24 13.19 18.22
CA ILE A 122 -12.68 11.83 18.58
C ILE A 122 -13.84 11.40 17.68
N VAL A 123 -14.89 12.21 17.54
CA VAL A 123 -16.07 11.88 16.73
C VAL A 123 -15.71 11.72 15.26
N LEU A 124 -14.93 12.66 14.70
CA LEU A 124 -14.50 12.60 13.30
C LEU A 124 -13.63 11.38 13.02
N ALA A 125 -12.67 11.08 13.89
CA ALA A 125 -11.82 9.90 13.75
C ALA A 125 -12.65 8.60 13.86
N SER A 126 -13.62 8.54 14.77
CA SER A 126 -14.53 7.39 14.88
C SER A 126 -15.39 7.21 13.64
N VAL A 127 -15.88 8.28 13.02
CA VAL A 127 -16.65 8.22 11.76
C VAL A 127 -15.78 7.74 10.59
N ILE A 128 -14.52 8.15 10.53
CA ILE A 128 -13.57 7.70 9.48
C ILE A 128 -13.23 6.22 9.62
N LEU A 129 -13.28 5.67 10.84
CA LEU A 129 -13.01 4.27 11.14
C LEU A 129 -14.21 3.33 10.92
N MET A 130 -15.41 3.87 10.67
CA MET A 130 -16.63 3.11 10.34
C MET A 130 -16.70 2.78 8.84
#